data_AF-A0AAW8A3M9-F1
#
_entry.id   AF-A0AAW8A3M9-F1
#
_cell.length_a   1.000
_cell.length_b   1.000
_cell.length_c   1.000
_cell.angle_alpha   90.00
_cell.angle_beta   90.00
_cell.angle_gamma   90.00
#
_symmetry.space_group_name_H-M   'P 1'
#
loop_
_entity.id
_entity.type
_entity.pdbx_description
1 polymer ?
#
loop_
_entity_poly.entity_id
_entity_poly.type
_entity_poly.pdbx_seq_one_letter_code
_entity_poly.pdbx_strand_id
1 'polypeptide(L)'
;MKLYIYVGFITAAISILIYFIDPRNIETIFALNTLRGYIGAITVPIFWSFIGDADDFGAWKFKRRMSGVYASGNLFALKVSLAIAGTITATILSLTHYVPDAPQQTPETLNAIMLLITVIPAAGSIITSLLFLFFYKLDTRMMNEIQTDLKANHYPA
;
A
#
# COMPACT_ATOMS: atom_id res chain seq x y z
N MET A 1 -0.82 -3.58 13.52
CA MET A 1 0.05 -2.42 13.19
C MET A 1 1.49 -2.79 12.85
N LYS A 2 2.33 -3.26 13.80
CA LYS A 2 3.77 -3.53 13.54
C LYS A 2 4.02 -4.44 12.34
N LEU A 3 3.21 -5.50 12.20
CA LEU A 3 3.28 -6.42 11.06
C LEU A 3 3.10 -5.70 9.71
N TYR A 4 2.14 -4.78 9.60
CA TYR A 4 1.89 -4.02 8.36
C TYR A 4 3.12 -3.19 7.96
N ILE A 5 3.74 -2.53 8.94
CA ILE A 5 4.94 -1.71 8.73
C ILE A 5 6.13 -2.58 8.31
N TYR A 6 6.38 -3.69 9.01
CA TYR A 6 7.49 -4.59 8.66
C TYR A 6 7.31 -5.21 7.28
N VAL A 7 6.10 -5.64 6.95
CA VAL A 7 5.80 -6.18 5.62
C VAL A 7 6.04 -5.11 4.54
N GLY A 8 5.63 -3.85 4.77
CA GLY A 8 5.88 -2.75 3.84
C GLY A 8 7.37 -2.47 3.59
N PHE A 9 8.21 -2.51 4.64
CA PHE A 9 9.67 -2.38 4.47
C PHE A 9 10.30 -3.59 3.76
N ILE A 10 9.85 -4.81 4.07
CA ILE A 10 10.36 -6.03 3.45
C ILE A 10 10.01 -6.05 1.95
N THR A 11 8.76 -5.74 1.59
CA THR A 11 8.36 -5.70 0.17
C THR A 11 9.08 -4.59 -0.59
N ALA A 12 9.33 -3.44 0.04
CA ALA A 12 10.14 -2.38 -0.54
C ALA A 12 11.60 -2.80 -0.76
N ALA A 13 12.21 -3.48 0.22
CA ALA A 13 13.57 -3.98 0.10
C ALA A 13 13.72 -5.02 -1.03
N ILE A 14 12.78 -5.97 -1.13
CA ILE A 14 12.75 -6.95 -2.23
C ILE A 14 12.57 -6.22 -3.58
N SER A 15 11.68 -5.23 -3.63
CA SER A 15 11.41 -4.45 -4.84
C SER A 15 12.65 -3.69 -5.31
N ILE A 16 13.41 -3.08 -4.40
CA ILE A 16 14.68 -2.41 -4.70
C ILE A 16 15.75 -3.42 -5.13
N LEU A 17 15.82 -4.59 -4.49
CA LEU A 17 16.76 -5.64 -4.87
C LEU A 17 16.54 -6.10 -6.33
N ILE A 18 15.29 -6.24 -6.76
CA ILE A 18 14.95 -6.61 -8.13
C ILE A 18 15.51 -5.62 -9.17
N TYR A 19 15.61 -4.33 -8.83
CA TYR A 19 16.17 -3.31 -9.74
C TYR A 19 17.64 -3.57 -10.11
N PHE A 20 18.42 -4.16 -9.20
CA PHE A 20 19.84 -4.42 -9.42
C PHE A 20 20.14 -5.78 -10.10
N ILE A 21 19.11 -6.57 -10.38
CA ILE A 21 19.25 -7.88 -11.01
C ILE A 21 19.25 -7.70 -12.53
N ASP A 22 20.14 -8.43 -13.21
CA ASP A 22 20.18 -8.45 -14.68
C ASP A 22 18.81 -8.87 -15.24
N PRO A 23 18.18 -8.05 -16.11
CA PRO A 23 16.88 -8.36 -16.71
C PRO A 23 16.82 -9.70 -17.46
N ARG A 24 17.97 -10.26 -17.86
CA ARG A 24 18.07 -11.56 -18.53
C ARG A 24 17.87 -12.73 -17.58
N ASN A 25 18.05 -12.53 -16.27
CA ASN A 25 17.84 -13.57 -15.25
C ASN A 25 16.36 -13.62 -14.84
N ILE A 26 15.53 -14.08 -15.78
CA ILE A 26 14.07 -14.13 -15.64
C ILE A 26 13.65 -15.00 -14.46
N GLU A 27 14.33 -16.12 -14.21
CA GLU A 27 14.01 -17.04 -13.11
C GLU A 27 14.12 -16.36 -11.75
N THR A 28 15.20 -15.61 -11.51
CA THR A 28 15.41 -14.91 -10.24
C THR A 28 14.41 -13.77 -10.07
N ILE A 29 14.16 -13.00 -11.13
CA ILE A 29 13.17 -11.91 -11.11
C ILE A 29 11.77 -12.45 -10.82
N PHE A 30 11.39 -13.56 -11.44
CA PHE A 30 10.11 -14.19 -11.23
C PHE A 30 9.97 -14.71 -9.79
N ALA A 31 10.98 -15.45 -9.30
CA ALA A 31 10.98 -15.98 -7.94
C ALA A 31 10.86 -14.86 -6.89
N LEU A 32 11.60 -13.76 -7.04
CA LEU A 32 11.53 -12.62 -6.12
C LEU A 32 10.20 -11.85 -6.23
N ASN A 33 9.63 -11.70 -7.43
CA ASN A 33 8.31 -11.10 -7.59
C ASN A 33 7.20 -11.94 -6.95
N THR A 34 7.26 -13.25 -7.11
CA THR A 34 6.34 -14.18 -6.46
C THR A 34 6.45 -14.08 -4.93
N LEU A 35 7.68 -14.09 -4.39
CA LEU A 35 7.93 -13.91 -2.97
C LEU A 35 7.40 -12.57 -2.45
N ARG A 36 7.70 -11.47 -3.15
CA ARG A 36 7.18 -10.13 -2.86
C ARG A 36 5.65 -10.12 -2.85
N GLY A 37 5.02 -10.79 -3.82
CA GLY A 37 3.57 -10.91 -3.94
C GLY A 37 2.95 -11.63 -2.75
N TYR A 38 3.50 -12.78 -2.34
CA TYR A 38 3.03 -13.52 -1.17
C TYR A 38 3.17 -12.72 0.13
N ILE A 39 4.32 -12.09 0.34
CA ILE A 39 4.55 -11.26 1.53
C ILE A 39 3.59 -10.06 1.52
N GLY A 40 3.43 -9.40 0.37
CA GLY A 40 2.51 -8.28 0.21
C GLY A 40 1.05 -8.66 0.44
N ALA A 41 0.62 -9.87 0.06
CA ALA A 41 -0.75 -10.35 0.25
C ALA A 41 -1.18 -10.39 1.72
N ILE A 42 -0.24 -10.57 2.65
CA ILE A 42 -0.49 -10.51 4.10
C ILE A 42 -1.07 -9.14 4.51
N THR A 43 -0.71 -8.06 3.81
CA THR A 43 -1.18 -6.71 4.15
C THR A 43 -2.64 -6.47 3.78
N VAL A 44 -3.20 -7.20 2.82
CA VAL A 44 -4.57 -6.98 2.31
C VAL A 44 -5.62 -7.13 3.41
N PRO A 45 -5.70 -8.25 4.16
CA PRO A 45 -6.69 -8.38 5.24
C PRO A 45 -6.45 -7.36 6.36
N ILE A 46 -5.19 -7.06 6.69
CA ILE A 46 -4.83 -6.09 7.72
C ILE A 46 -5.33 -4.69 7.35
N PHE A 47 -5.18 -4.31 6.08
CA PHE A 47 -5.67 -3.04 5.56
C PHE A 47 -7.17 -2.89 5.72
N TRP A 48 -7.94 -3.94 5.39
CA TRP A 48 -9.39 -3.93 5.56
C TRP A 48 -9.81 -3.89 7.04
N SER A 49 -9.06 -4.52 7.94
CA SER A 49 -9.30 -4.41 9.39
C SER A 49 -9.17 -2.97 9.90
N PHE A 50 -8.23 -2.17 9.39
CA PHE A 50 -8.05 -0.77 9.83
C PHE A 50 -9.27 0.11 9.55
N ILE A 51 -10.05 -0.21 8.52
CA ILE A 51 -11.29 0.52 8.20
C ILE A 51 -12.35 0.21 9.27
N GLY A 52 -12.44 -1.05 9.72
CA GLY A 52 -13.30 -1.46 10.83
C GLY A 52 -12.88 -0.81 12.15
N ASP A 53 -11.58 -0.81 12.45
CA ASP A 53 -11.02 -0.16 13.64
C ASP A 53 -11.35 1.34 13.68
N ALA A 54 -11.30 2.01 12.53
CA ALA A 54 -11.67 3.42 12.40
C ALA A 54 -13.17 3.69 12.61
N ASP A 55 -14.05 2.78 12.13
CA ASP A 55 -15.49 2.89 12.36
C ASP A 55 -15.85 2.66 13.85
N ASP A 56 -15.24 1.66 14.50
CA ASP A 56 -15.45 1.40 15.92
C ASP A 56 -14.89 2.56 16.79
N PHE A 57 -13.72 3.10 16.45
CA PHE A 57 -13.20 4.31 17.10
C PHE A 57 -14.14 5.52 16.93
N GLY A 58 -14.69 5.71 15.73
CA GLY A 58 -15.68 6.74 15.45
C GLY A 58 -16.96 6.56 16.26
N ALA A 59 -17.47 5.33 16.34
CA ALA A 59 -18.65 4.99 17.14
C ALA A 59 -18.42 5.26 18.63
N TRP A 60 -17.25 4.88 19.16
CA TRP A 60 -16.86 5.11 20.55
C TRP A 60 -16.70 6.60 20.87
N LYS A 61 -16.08 7.38 19.98
CA LYS A 61 -15.84 8.80 20.22
C LYS A 61 -17.06 9.69 19.98
N PHE A 62 -17.86 9.40 18.95
CA PHE A 62 -18.95 10.27 18.48
C PHE A 62 -20.35 9.71 18.78
N LYS A 63 -20.44 8.54 19.42
CA LYS A 63 -21.70 7.84 19.76
C LYS A 63 -22.59 7.55 18.54
N ARG A 64 -22.02 7.52 17.34
CA ARG A 64 -22.73 7.28 16.07
C ARG A 64 -21.87 6.42 15.15
N ARG A 65 -22.45 5.32 14.64
CA ARG A 65 -21.82 4.51 13.59
C ARG A 65 -21.99 5.20 12.24
N MET A 66 -20.89 5.36 11.52
CA MET A 66 -20.86 6.02 10.21
C MET A 66 -20.17 5.11 9.19
N SER A 67 -20.39 3.80 9.29
CA SER A 67 -19.71 2.77 8.51
C SER A 67 -19.78 3.03 7.00
N GLY A 68 -20.92 3.56 6.51
CA GLY A 68 -21.08 3.94 5.10
C GLY A 68 -20.16 5.09 4.66
N VAL A 69 -19.89 6.07 5.53
CA VAL A 69 -18.98 7.19 5.24
C VAL A 69 -17.53 6.69 5.23
N TYR A 70 -17.14 5.84 6.18
CA TYR A 70 -15.80 5.25 6.20
C TYR A 70 -15.54 4.35 4.98
N ALA A 71 -16.50 3.48 4.64
CA ALA A 71 -16.39 2.58 3.50
C ALA A 71 -16.35 3.35 2.16
N SER A 72 -17.24 4.33 1.97
CA SER A 72 -17.26 5.15 0.75
C SER A 72 -16.01 6.03 0.63
N GLY A 73 -15.55 6.62 1.74
CA GLY A 73 -14.30 7.39 1.79
C GLY A 73 -13.08 6.55 1.37
N ASN A 74 -12.99 5.31 1.86
CA ASN A 74 -11.94 4.37 1.45
C ASN A 74 -11.98 4.04 -0.05
N LEU A 75 -13.16 3.69 -0.57
CA LEU A 75 -13.31 3.37 -2.00
C LEU A 75 -13.06 4.57 -2.90
N PHE A 76 -13.44 5.77 -2.47
CA PHE A 76 -13.12 7.01 -3.15
C PHE A 76 -11.60 7.23 -3.20
N ALA A 77 -10.92 7.14 -2.05
CA ALA A 77 -9.47 7.26 -1.99
C ALA A 77 -8.77 6.24 -2.90
N LEU A 78 -9.24 4.98 -2.92
CA LEU A 78 -8.72 3.94 -3.81
C LEU A 78 -8.82 4.35 -5.28
N LYS A 79 -9.98 4.86 -5.73
CA LYS A 79 -10.16 5.32 -7.11
C LYS A 79 -9.25 6.50 -7.45
N VAL A 80 -9.10 7.45 -6.53
CA VAL A 80 -8.21 8.60 -6.69
C VAL A 80 -6.75 8.15 -6.80
N SER A 81 -6.31 7.24 -5.93
CA SER A 81 -4.95 6.68 -5.98
C SER A 81 -4.67 5.94 -7.29
N LEU A 82 -5.64 5.17 -7.81
CA LEU A 82 -5.52 4.51 -9.11
C LEU A 82 -5.40 5.51 -10.27
N ALA A 83 -6.20 6.58 -10.25
CA ALA A 83 -6.10 7.64 -11.26
C ALA A 83 -4.73 8.31 -11.23
N ILE A 84 -4.24 8.68 -10.04
CA ILE A 84 -2.92 9.29 -9.87
C ILE A 84 -1.81 8.35 -10.34
N ALA A 85 -1.84 7.08 -9.93
CA ALA A 85 -0.84 6.08 -10.33
C ALA A 85 -0.84 5.85 -11.85
N GLY A 86 -2.03 5.78 -12.46
CA GLY A 86 -2.19 5.68 -13.91
C GLY A 86 -1.62 6.88 -14.64
N THR A 87 -1.90 8.10 -14.18
CA THR A 87 -1.33 9.33 -14.75
C THR A 87 0.19 9.36 -14.63
N ILE A 88 0.75 9.06 -13.47
CA ILE A 88 2.22 9.01 -13.27
C ILE A 88 2.86 8.03 -14.26
N THR A 89 2.28 6.84 -14.38
CA THR A 89 2.77 5.79 -15.30
C THR A 89 2.69 6.26 -16.76
N ALA A 90 1.55 6.81 -17.18
CA ALA A 90 1.34 7.30 -18.53
C ALA A 90 2.29 8.46 -18.87
N THR A 91 2.49 9.41 -17.95
CA THR A 91 3.40 10.54 -18.14
C THR A 91 4.83 10.05 -18.29
N ILE A 92 5.31 9.15 -17.43
CA ILE A 92 6.69 8.63 -17.52
C ILE A 92 6.90 7.91 -18.85
N LEU A 93 5.98 7.04 -19.28
CA LEU A 93 6.10 6.34 -20.56
C LEU A 93 6.04 7.30 -21.77
N SER A 94 5.21 8.34 -21.69
CA SER A 94 5.12 9.36 -22.74
C SER A 94 6.41 10.17 -22.85
N LEU A 95 7.06 10.50 -21.73
CA LEU A 95 8.30 11.28 -21.70
C LEU A 95 9.49 10.49 -22.25
N THR A 96 9.49 9.17 -22.11
CA THR A 96 10.59 8.32 -22.61
C THR A 96 10.37 7.87 -24.06
N HIS A 97 9.30 8.34 -24.71
CA HIS A 97 8.89 7.95 -26.06
C HIS A 97 8.66 6.43 -26.21
N TYR A 98 7.99 5.82 -25.22
CA TYR A 98 7.60 4.41 -25.30
C TYR A 98 6.75 4.14 -26.55
N VAL A 99 7.16 3.16 -27.37
CA VAL A 99 6.43 2.72 -28.56
C VAL A 99 5.91 1.30 -28.34
N PRO A 100 4.58 1.09 -28.23
CA PRO A 100 4.03 -0.25 -28.06
C PRO A 100 4.51 -1.21 -29.17
N ASP A 101 4.83 -2.44 -28.78
CA ASP A 101 5.19 -3.55 -29.69
C ASP A 101 6.39 -3.30 -30.62
N ALA A 102 7.20 -2.26 -30.36
CA ALA A 102 8.44 -2.04 -31.07
C ALA A 102 9.41 -3.22 -30.84
N PRO A 103 10.17 -3.66 -31.87
CA PRO A 103 11.12 -4.78 -31.73
C PRO A 103 12.18 -4.54 -30.64
N GLN A 104 12.55 -3.28 -30.40
CA GLN A 104 13.42 -2.85 -29.32
C GLN A 104 12.96 -1.48 -28.79
N GLN A 105 13.00 -1.33 -27.47
CA GLN A 105 12.81 -0.06 -26.79
C GLN A 105 14.16 0.64 -26.58
N THR A 106 14.13 1.96 -26.39
CA THR A 106 15.33 2.70 -26.00
C THR A 106 15.80 2.27 -24.59
N PRO A 107 17.11 2.33 -24.30
CA PRO A 107 17.62 2.03 -22.96
C PRO A 107 16.97 2.89 -21.86
N GLU A 108 16.64 4.14 -22.18
CA GLU A 108 15.92 5.05 -21.30
C GLU A 108 14.50 4.54 -20.97
N THR A 109 13.74 4.12 -21.97
CA THR A 109 12.40 3.54 -21.78
C THR A 109 12.45 2.25 -20.96
N LEU A 110 13.42 1.37 -21.23
CA LEU A 110 13.61 0.14 -20.47
C LEU A 110 13.90 0.43 -18.99
N ASN A 111 14.79 1.39 -18.71
CA ASN A 111 15.07 1.80 -17.34
C ASN A 111 13.83 2.42 -16.66
N ALA A 112 13.07 3.25 -17.37
CA ALA A 112 11.85 3.83 -16.83
C ALA A 112 10.79 2.78 -16.48
N ILE A 113 10.59 1.76 -17.33
CA ILE A 113 9.72 0.62 -17.03
C ILE A 113 10.21 -0.12 -15.79
N MET A 114 11.51 -0.39 -15.70
CA MET A 114 12.10 -1.03 -14.51
C MET A 114 11.82 -0.20 -13.25
N LEU A 115 12.00 1.11 -13.27
CA LEU A 115 11.70 2.01 -12.15
C LEU A 115 10.22 1.99 -11.75
N LEU A 116 9.31 1.96 -12.74
CA LEU A 116 7.85 1.92 -12.51
C LEU A 116 7.39 0.64 -11.81
N ILE A 117 8.08 -0.48 -12.03
CA ILE A 117 7.74 -1.79 -11.45
C ILE A 117 8.45 -2.00 -10.10
N THR A 118 9.63 -1.40 -9.92
CA THR A 118 10.52 -1.69 -8.77
C THR A 118 10.61 -0.52 -7.77
N VAL A 119 11.29 0.56 -8.14
CA VAL A 119 11.67 1.65 -7.23
C VAL A 119 10.48 2.52 -6.85
N ILE A 120 9.61 2.86 -7.80
CA ILE A 120 8.47 3.74 -7.52
C ILE A 120 7.48 3.08 -6.54
N PRO A 121 7.06 1.82 -6.73
CA PRO A 121 6.24 1.11 -5.74
C PRO A 121 6.95 0.90 -4.39
N ALA A 122 8.28 0.72 -4.39
CA ALA A 122 9.06 0.61 -3.17
C ALA A 122 9.02 1.90 -2.36
N ALA A 123 9.22 3.05 -3.02
CA ALA A 123 9.13 4.36 -2.40
C ALA A 123 7.74 4.59 -1.80
N GLY A 124 6.67 4.26 -2.54
CA GLY A 124 5.30 4.33 -2.03
C GLY A 124 5.11 3.48 -0.77
N SER A 125 5.60 2.24 -0.78
CA SER A 125 5.49 1.32 0.38
C SER A 125 6.26 1.83 1.60
N ILE A 126 7.44 2.42 1.40
CA ILE A 126 8.23 3.06 2.47
C ILE A 126 7.48 4.26 3.05
N ILE A 127 6.98 5.15 2.19
CA ILE A 127 6.25 6.35 2.61
C ILE A 127 5.02 5.93 3.42
N THR A 128 4.21 4.99 2.94
CA THR A 128 3.06 4.47 3.69
C THR A 128 3.48 3.88 5.03
N SER A 129 4.54 3.07 5.07
CA SER A 129 5.04 2.47 6.31
C SER A 129 5.48 3.52 7.33
N LEU A 130 6.16 4.58 6.89
CA LEU A 130 6.55 5.72 7.73
C LEU A 130 5.34 6.50 8.23
N LEU A 131 4.35 6.76 7.37
CA LEU A 131 3.12 7.43 7.78
C LEU A 131 2.37 6.64 8.87
N PHE A 132 2.29 5.32 8.71
CA PHE A 132 1.71 4.45 9.74
C PHE A 132 2.53 4.46 11.03
N LEU A 133 3.86 4.49 10.94
CA LEU A 133 4.73 4.53 12.12
C LEU A 133 4.55 5.81 12.95
N PHE A 134 4.40 6.97 12.30
CA PHE A 134 4.35 8.26 12.99
C PHE A 134 2.94 8.77 13.31
N PHE A 135 1.94 8.46 12.48
CA PHE A 135 0.60 9.04 12.59
C PHE A 135 -0.48 8.07 13.07
N TYR A 136 -0.28 6.75 12.91
CA TYR A 136 -1.30 5.78 13.31
C TYR A 136 -1.26 5.51 14.81
N LYS A 137 -2.36 5.82 15.50
CA LYS A 137 -2.46 5.75 16.97
C LYS A 137 -3.29 4.59 17.50
N LEU A 138 -4.06 3.92 16.63
CA LEU A 138 -4.92 2.80 17.02
C LEU A 138 -4.06 1.53 17.14
N ASP A 139 -3.50 1.30 18.32
CA ASP A 139 -2.82 0.05 18.63
C ASP A 139 -3.79 -0.99 19.20
N THR A 140 -3.30 -2.23 19.35
CA THR A 140 -4.12 -3.34 19.86
C THR A 140 -4.67 -3.08 21.26
N ARG A 141 -3.95 -2.33 22.11
CA ARG A 141 -4.41 -2.02 23.46
C ARG A 141 -5.61 -1.07 23.39
N MET A 142 -5.46 0.03 22.65
CA MET A 142 -6.52 1.01 22.45
C MET A 142 -7.75 0.37 21.80
N MET A 143 -7.58 -0.51 20.82
CA MET A 143 -8.71 -1.21 20.20
C MET A 143 -9.43 -2.17 21.16
N ASN A 144 -8.71 -2.85 22.06
CA ASN A 144 -9.32 -3.70 23.08
C ASN A 144 -10.12 -2.88 24.11
N GLU A 145 -9.62 -1.71 24.50
CA GLU A 145 -10.33 -0.77 25.38
C GLU A 145 -11.63 -0.29 24.71
N ILE A 146 -11.55 0.20 23.46
CA ILE A 146 -12.70 0.65 22.66
C ILE A 146 -13.77 -0.45 22.54
N GLN A 147 -13.35 -1.68 22.21
CA GLN A 147 -14.25 -2.82 22.09
C GLN A 147 -14.96 -3.17 23.41
N THR A 148 -14.27 -3.02 24.54
CA THR A 148 -14.83 -3.27 25.87
C THR A 148 -15.85 -2.19 26.24
N ASP A 149 -15.50 -0.92 26.04
CA ASP A 149 -16.37 0.21 26.30
C ASP A 149 -17.65 0.17 25.45
N LEU A 150 -17.51 -0.11 24.15
CA LEU A 150 -18.66 -0.24 23.25
C LEU A 150 -19.62 -1.35 23.67
N LYS A 151 -19.13 -2.48 24.17
CA LYS A 151 -19.97 -3.57 24.71
C LYS A 151 -20.69 -3.15 25.99
N ALA A 152 -20.08 -2.29 26.80
CA ALA A 152 -20.66 -1.78 28.03
C ALA A 152 -21.53 -0.52 27.85
N ASN A 153 -21.70 -0.03 26.60
CA ASN A 153 -22.27 1.30 26.32
C ASN A 153 -21.60 2.43 27.10
N HIS A 154 -20.32 2.27 27.38
CA HIS A 154 -19.48 3.27 28.01
C HIS A 154 -18.80 4.09 26.92
N TYR A 155 -18.72 5.39 27.10
CA TYR A 155 -18.17 6.32 26.13
C TYR A 155 -17.22 7.28 26.86
N PRO A 156 -16.13 7.73 26.20
CA PRO A 156 -15.23 8.70 26.79
C PRO A 156 -16.03 9.98 27.11
N ALA A 157 -15.71 10.59 28.24
CA ALA A 157 -16.33 11.82 28.72
C ALA A 157 -16.05 13.01 27.80
#